data_AF-A0A9P7K246-F1
#
_entry.id   AF-A0A9P7K246-F1
#
_cell.length_a   1.000
_cell.length_b   1.000
_cell.length_c   1.000
_cell.angle_alpha   90.00
_cell.angle_beta   90.00
_cell.angle_gamma   90.00
#
_symmetry.space_group_name_H-M   'P 1'
#
loop_
_entity.id
_entity.type
_entity.pdbx_description
1 polymer ?
#
loop_
_entity_poly.entity_id
_entity_poly.type
_entity_poly.pdbx_seq_one_letter_code
_entity_poly.pdbx_strand_id
1 'polypeptide(L)'
;MITISPELFDEIEQKWAPPDDPVFQLVPPTFEDQVSELYAAIGSPAVSSLSFWVIYVKLLLAFRNLPEDPSLEAALLAAHEGEVLEVDIIPGLRELRHNKDFIGAIPKEGDQDTSEGDIDSDDIDLCDFADFSD
;
A
#
# COMPACT_ATOMS: atom_id res chain seq x y z
N MET A 1 24.36 1.23 24.96
CA MET A 1 22.90 1.20 24.86
C MET A 1 22.36 2.40 25.60
N ILE A 2 21.65 3.28 24.91
CA ILE A 2 20.94 4.39 25.54
C ILE A 2 19.54 3.86 25.88
N THR A 3 19.19 3.89 27.16
CA THR A 3 17.84 3.53 27.64
C THR A 3 16.99 4.79 27.62
N ILE A 4 16.07 4.88 26.67
CA ILE A 4 15.09 5.96 26.58
C ILE A 4 13.90 5.58 27.47
N SER A 5 13.35 6.54 28.22
CA SER A 5 12.15 6.34 29.03
C SER A 5 10.95 6.06 28.12
N PRO A 6 10.10 5.05 28.40
CA PRO A 6 8.91 4.77 27.59
C PRO A 6 7.96 5.97 27.53
N GLU A 7 7.85 6.76 28.60
CA GLU A 7 7.02 7.97 28.64
C GLU A 7 7.45 9.00 27.58
N LEU A 8 8.74 9.06 27.24
CA LEU A 8 9.22 9.95 26.19
C LEU A 8 8.77 9.50 24.80
N PHE A 9 8.62 8.19 24.58
CA PHE A 9 8.11 7.65 23.31
C PHE A 9 6.64 8.01 23.12
N ASP A 10 5.82 7.87 24.16
CA ASP A 10 4.41 8.23 24.10
C ASP A 10 4.23 9.72 23.78
N GLU A 11 5.05 10.59 24.40
CA GLU A 11 5.01 12.04 24.15
C GLU A 11 5.42 12.43 22.73
N ILE A 12 6.45 11.78 22.15
CA ILE A 12 6.88 12.06 20.78
C ILE A 12 5.93 11.46 19.75
N GLU A 13 5.34 10.29 20.02
CA GLU A 13 4.35 9.65 19.16
C GLU A 13 3.12 10.53 19.08
N GLN A 14 2.56 10.96 20.21
CA GLN A 14 1.41 11.88 20.24
C GLN A 14 1.68 13.20 19.51
N LYS A 15 2.94 13.68 19.52
CA LYS A 15 3.33 14.96 18.92
C LYS A 15 3.61 14.89 17.42
N TRP A 16 4.20 13.81 16.94
CA TRP A 16 4.72 13.69 15.58
C TRP A 16 4.04 12.62 14.73
N ALA A 17 3.39 11.66 15.37
CA ALA A 17 2.70 10.55 14.76
C ALA A 17 1.37 10.33 15.51
N PRO A 18 0.48 11.33 15.55
CA PRO A 18 -0.81 11.15 16.19
C PRO A 18 -1.54 9.98 15.53
N PRO A 19 -2.31 9.19 16.28
CA PRO A 19 -2.97 7.99 15.74
C PRO A 19 -4.00 8.30 14.65
N ASP A 20 -4.52 9.54 14.63
CA ASP A 20 -5.46 10.03 13.62
C ASP A 20 -4.75 10.64 12.39
N ASP A 21 -3.43 10.48 12.25
CA ASP A 21 -2.70 10.98 11.08
C ASP A 21 -3.13 10.21 9.81
N PRO A 22 -3.48 10.90 8.71
CA PRO A 22 -3.83 10.27 7.44
C PRO A 22 -2.77 9.29 6.92
N VAL A 23 -1.50 9.43 7.30
CA VAL A 23 -0.43 8.47 6.94
C VAL A 23 -0.69 7.06 7.48
N PHE A 24 -1.43 6.94 8.59
CA PHE A 24 -1.83 5.66 9.17
C PHE A 24 -3.14 5.13 8.59
N GLN A 25 -3.84 5.93 7.80
CA GLN A 25 -5.04 5.51 7.08
C GLN A 25 -4.65 4.79 5.79
N LEU A 26 -4.18 3.54 5.94
CA LEU A 26 -3.63 2.71 4.85
C LEU A 26 -4.66 2.36 3.77
N VAL A 27 -5.95 2.40 4.11
CA VAL A 27 -7.05 2.09 3.21
C VAL A 27 -8.18 3.12 3.40
N PRO A 28 -8.96 3.42 2.36
CA PRO A 28 -10.17 4.21 2.55
C PRO A 28 -11.12 3.54 3.54
N PRO A 29 -11.88 4.30 4.37
CA PRO A 29 -12.75 3.72 5.40
C PRO A 29 -13.84 2.84 4.80
N THR A 30 -14.33 3.20 3.60
CA THR A 30 -15.28 2.40 2.82
C THR A 30 -14.76 0.99 2.53
N PHE A 31 -13.45 0.84 2.29
CA PHE A 31 -12.84 -0.46 2.09
C PHE A 31 -12.78 -1.25 3.41
N GLU A 32 -12.42 -0.59 4.50
CA GLU A 32 -12.35 -1.20 5.84
C GLU A 32 -13.70 -1.77 6.29
N ASP A 33 -14.79 -1.03 6.04
CA ASP A 33 -16.15 -1.47 6.33
C ASP A 33 -16.50 -2.76 5.58
N GLN A 34 -16.27 -2.79 4.26
CA GLN A 34 -16.55 -3.96 3.42
C GLN A 34 -15.71 -5.18 3.83
N VAL A 35 -14.42 -4.99 4.06
CA VAL A 35 -13.53 -6.08 4.50
C VAL A 35 -13.93 -6.60 5.88
N SER A 36 -14.33 -5.72 6.79
CA SER A 36 -14.78 -6.11 8.13
C SER A 36 -16.04 -6.98 8.07
N GLU A 37 -17.00 -6.64 7.22
CA GLU A 37 -18.20 -7.45 6.98
C GLU A 37 -17.85 -8.83 6.42
N LEU A 38 -16.95 -8.90 5.43
CA LEU A 38 -16.53 -10.16 4.84
C LEU A 38 -15.71 -11.01 5.81
N TYR A 39 -14.90 -10.37 6.63
CA TYR A 39 -14.12 -11.04 7.66
C TYR A 39 -15.02 -11.66 8.73
N ALA A 40 -16.07 -10.95 9.13
CA ALA A 40 -17.12 -11.50 9.98
C ALA A 40 -17.86 -12.65 9.29
N ALA A 41 -18.14 -12.56 7.99
CA ALA A 41 -18.82 -13.60 7.22
C ALA A 41 -18.01 -14.91 7.13
N ILE A 42 -16.69 -14.84 7.09
CA ILE A 42 -15.82 -16.03 7.16
C ILE A 42 -15.57 -16.56 8.58
N GLY A 43 -16.23 -15.96 9.58
CA GLY A 43 -16.21 -16.40 10.98
C GLY A 43 -15.09 -15.81 11.84
N SER A 44 -14.47 -14.70 11.41
CA SER A 44 -13.40 -13.99 12.13
C SER A 44 -12.27 -14.91 12.63
N PRO A 45 -11.64 -15.71 11.75
CA PRO A 45 -10.62 -16.69 12.13
C PRO A 45 -9.37 -16.01 12.72
N ALA A 46 -8.81 -16.56 13.79
CA ALA A 46 -7.58 -16.00 14.37
C ALA A 46 -6.43 -15.93 13.34
N VAL A 47 -5.83 -14.75 13.20
CA VAL A 47 -4.71 -14.50 12.28
C VAL A 47 -3.40 -14.85 12.97
N SER A 48 -2.62 -15.72 12.35
CA SER A 48 -1.25 -16.08 12.71
C SER A 48 -0.41 -16.13 11.44
N SER A 49 0.92 -16.20 11.54
CA SER A 49 1.79 -16.29 10.36
C SER A 49 1.43 -17.44 9.42
N LEU A 50 0.91 -18.55 9.96
CA LEU A 50 0.51 -19.73 9.20
C LEU A 50 -0.91 -19.61 8.60
N SER A 51 -1.82 -18.89 9.27
CA SER A 51 -3.21 -18.73 8.81
C SER A 51 -3.43 -17.47 7.97
N PHE A 52 -2.52 -16.49 8.05
CA PHE A 52 -2.64 -15.19 7.41
C PHE A 52 -2.92 -15.29 5.91
N TRP A 53 -2.08 -16.02 5.17
CA TRP A 53 -2.23 -16.13 3.72
C TRP A 53 -3.56 -16.79 3.33
N VAL A 54 -3.94 -17.86 4.04
CA VAL A 54 -5.20 -18.57 3.79
C VAL A 54 -6.43 -17.68 4.06
N ILE A 55 -6.38 -16.90 5.14
CA ILE A 55 -7.43 -15.95 5.49
C ILE A 55 -7.51 -14.83 4.44
N TYR A 56 -6.37 -14.29 4.03
CA TYR A 56 -6.27 -13.27 2.98
C TYR A 56 -6.87 -13.77 1.66
N VAL A 57 -6.50 -14.96 1.19
CA VAL A 57 -7.05 -15.52 -0.06
C VAL A 57 -8.57 -15.72 0.02
N LYS A 58 -9.08 -16.17 1.18
CA LYS A 58 -10.54 -16.29 1.40
C LYS A 58 -11.24 -14.93 1.35
N LEU A 59 -10.68 -13.92 2.00
CA LEU A 59 -11.18 -12.55 1.95
C LEU A 59 -11.15 -12.01 0.52
N LEU A 60 -10.04 -12.19 -0.21
CA LEU A 60 -9.89 -11.75 -1.59
C LEU A 60 -10.93 -12.39 -2.51
N LEU A 61 -11.15 -13.70 -2.36
CA LEU A 61 -12.16 -14.41 -3.15
C LEU A 61 -13.57 -13.94 -2.78
N ALA A 62 -13.85 -13.68 -1.49
CA ALA A 62 -15.11 -13.09 -1.07
C ALA A 62 -15.29 -11.71 -1.70
N PHE A 63 -14.25 -10.87 -1.69
CA PHE A 63 -14.23 -9.52 -2.23
C PHE A 63 -14.52 -9.48 -3.73
N ARG A 64 -13.87 -10.36 -4.51
CA ARG A 64 -14.10 -10.49 -5.96
C ARG A 64 -15.52 -10.90 -6.35
N ASN A 65 -16.26 -11.52 -5.42
CA ASN A 65 -17.64 -11.92 -5.65
C ASN A 65 -18.65 -10.83 -5.26
N LEU A 66 -18.21 -9.70 -4.67
CA LEU A 66 -19.11 -8.57 -4.45
C LEU A 66 -19.44 -7.86 -5.76
N PRO A 67 -20.63 -7.26 -5.85
CA PRO A 67 -20.90 -6.28 -6.90
C PRO A 67 -19.93 -5.10 -6.78
N GLU A 68 -19.52 -4.53 -7.92
CA GLU A 68 -18.74 -3.30 -7.95
C GLU A 68 -19.45 -2.19 -7.17
N ASP A 69 -18.72 -1.55 -6.26
CA ASP A 69 -19.19 -0.40 -5.51
C ASP A 69 -18.55 0.89 -6.07
N PRO A 70 -19.31 1.75 -6.77
CA PRO A 70 -18.78 2.99 -7.32
C PRO A 70 -18.28 3.96 -6.24
N SER A 71 -18.76 3.83 -4.99
CA SER A 71 -18.28 4.62 -3.86
C SER A 71 -16.88 4.20 -3.41
N LEU A 72 -16.55 2.90 -3.51
CA LEU A 72 -15.23 2.41 -3.19
C LEU A 72 -14.21 2.85 -4.24
N GLU A 73 -14.55 2.70 -5.52
CA GLU A 73 -13.70 3.14 -6.64
C GLU A 73 -13.33 4.62 -6.53
N ALA A 74 -14.33 5.48 -6.26
CA ALA A 74 -14.10 6.89 -6.05
C ALA A 74 -13.18 7.17 -4.83
N ALA A 75 -13.35 6.40 -3.75
CA ALA A 75 -12.53 6.54 -2.55
C ALA A 75 -11.08 6.07 -2.75
N LEU A 76 -10.85 5.01 -3.54
CA LEU A 76 -9.51 4.53 -3.90
C LEU A 76 -8.77 5.55 -4.78
N LEU A 77 -9.46 6.12 -5.78
CA LEU A 77 -8.92 7.20 -6.60
C LEU A 77 -8.53 8.42 -5.76
N ALA A 78 -9.42 8.87 -4.87
CA ALA A 78 -9.16 10.00 -3.99
C ALA A 78 -8.00 9.76 -3.01
N ALA A 79 -7.83 8.52 -2.53
CA ALA A 79 -6.70 8.15 -1.67
C ALA A 79 -5.36 8.09 -2.43
N HIS A 80 -5.39 7.78 -3.74
CA HIS A 80 -4.20 7.80 -4.58
C HIS A 80 -3.70 9.21 -4.89
N GLU A 81 -4.63 10.18 -4.97
CA GLU A 81 -4.35 11.61 -5.16
C GLU A 81 -3.85 12.31 -3.87
N GLY A 82 -3.17 11.58 -2.97
CA GLY A 82 -2.59 12.13 -1.76
C GLY A 82 -1.91 13.48 -2.05
N GLU A 83 -2.05 14.45 -1.13
CA GLU A 83 -1.51 15.79 -1.33
C GLU A 83 -0.07 15.66 -1.83
N VAL A 84 0.18 16.10 -3.07
CA VAL A 84 1.53 16.27 -3.58
C VAL A 84 2.12 17.38 -2.73
N LEU A 85 2.63 17.01 -1.56
CA LEU A 85 3.38 17.91 -0.72
C LEU A 85 4.55 18.34 -1.59
N GLU A 86 4.58 19.63 -1.94
CA GLU A 86 5.74 20.25 -2.55
C GLU A 86 6.86 20.17 -1.51
N VAL A 87 7.56 19.03 -1.49
CA VAL A 87 8.68 18.82 -0.59
C VAL A 87 9.81 19.66 -1.13
N ASP A 88 10.09 20.77 -0.45
CA ASP A 88 11.24 21.61 -0.74
C ASP A 88 12.51 20.73 -0.81
N ILE A 89 13.21 20.81 -1.94
CA ILE A 89 14.45 20.07 -2.15
C ILE A 89 15.44 20.49 -1.06
N ILE A 90 15.92 19.52 -0.28
CA ILE A 90 16.91 19.77 0.78
C ILE A 90 18.14 20.44 0.15
N PRO A 91 18.57 21.62 0.64
CA PRO A 91 19.71 22.32 0.07
C PRO A 91 20.97 21.44 0.09
N GLY A 92 21.60 21.24 -1.08
CA GLY A 92 22.81 20.43 -1.21
C GLY A 92 22.58 18.94 -1.50
N LEU A 93 21.33 18.50 -1.69
CA LEU A 93 21.04 17.16 -2.16
C LEU A 93 21.59 16.97 -3.59
N ARG A 94 22.48 16.00 -3.78
CA ARG A 94 22.99 15.65 -5.11
C ARG A 94 21.89 14.92 -5.86
N GLU A 95 21.60 15.35 -7.08
CA GLU A 95 20.67 14.66 -7.96
C GLU A 95 21.09 13.21 -8.14
N LEU A 96 20.15 12.29 -7.88
CA LEU A 96 20.35 10.87 -8.09
C LEU A 96 20.44 10.62 -9.60
N ARG A 97 21.64 10.28 -10.07
CA ARG A 97 21.88 9.88 -11.46
C ARG A 97 21.80 8.38 -11.56
N HIS A 98 21.01 7.89 -12.50
CA HIS A 98 21.16 6.53 -13.00
C HIS A 98 21.85 6.65 -14.36
N ASN A 99 23.15 6.34 -14.39
CA ASN A 99 23.98 6.54 -15.57
C ASN A 99 23.98 8.02 -16.03
N LYS A 100 23.66 8.31 -17.30
CA LYS A 100 23.63 9.68 -17.86
C LYS A 100 22.33 10.43 -17.57
N ASP A 101 21.32 9.76 -17.02
CA ASP A 101 19.98 10.32 -16.87
C ASP A 101 19.67 10.64 -15.40
N PHE A 102 18.86 11.68 -15.20
CA PHE A 102 18.40 12.13 -13.89
C PHE A 102 17.12 11.39 -13.52
N ILE A 103 17.09 10.73 -12.37
CA ILE A 103 15.88 10.10 -11.86
C ILE A 103 14.90 11.21 -11.40
N GLY A 104 13.65 11.15 -11.87
CA GLY A 104 12.58 12.06 -11.47
C GLY A 104 12.42 13.31 -12.33
N ALA A 105 13.16 13.45 -13.44
CA ALA A 105 12.89 14.50 -14.41
C ALA A 105 11.52 14.25 -15.07
N ILE A 106 10.58 15.18 -14.93
CA ILE A 106 9.34 15.17 -15.70
C ILE A 106 9.74 15.21 -17.18
N PRO A 107 9.37 14.20 -17.98
CA PRO A 107 9.65 14.21 -19.41
C PRO A 107 8.99 15.44 -20.01
N LYS A 108 9.78 16.28 -20.69
CA LYS A 108 9.18 17.28 -21.57
C LYS A 108 8.50 16.50 -22.69
N GLU A 109 7.20 16.74 -22.87
CA GLU A 109 6.42 16.19 -23.99
C GLU A 109 7.22 16.28 -25.29
N GLY A 110 7.52 15.11 -25.86
CA GLY A 110 8.20 15.00 -27.15
C GLY A 110 9.25 13.90 -27.19
N ASP A 111 8.86 12.64 -27.00
CA ASP A 111 9.16 11.54 -27.92
C ASP A 111 8.56 10.24 -27.38
N GLN A 112 7.60 9.69 -28.13
CA GLN A 112 7.05 8.36 -27.92
C GLN A 112 8.08 7.33 -28.38
N ASP A 113 8.50 6.44 -27.49
CA ASP A 113 8.94 5.10 -27.88
C ASP A 113 8.36 4.09 -26.88
N THR A 114 7.15 3.64 -27.18
CA THR A 114 6.43 2.60 -26.43
C THR A 114 6.92 1.24 -26.93
N SER A 115 7.76 0.59 -26.13
CA SER A 115 7.96 -0.85 -26.21
C SER A 115 7.55 -1.46 -24.86
N GLU A 116 6.25 -1.49 -24.61
CA GLU A 116 5.67 -2.33 -23.56
C GLU A 116 5.69 -3.77 -24.06
N GLY A 117 6.50 -4.61 -23.43
CA GLY A 117 6.42 -6.06 -23.63
C GLY A 117 5.22 -6.56 -22.84
N ASP A 118 4.24 -7.10 -23.54
CA ASP A 118 3.08 -7.78 -22.96
C ASP A 118 3.57 -8.95 -22.09
N ILE A 119 3.45 -8.83 -20.77
CA ILE A 119 3.57 -9.98 -19.87
C ILE A 119 2.15 -10.53 -19.72
N ASP A 120 1.90 -11.67 -20.34
CA ASP A 120 0.63 -12.37 -20.29
C ASP A 120 0.34 -12.81 -18.83
N SER A 121 -0.74 -12.30 -18.24
CA SER A 121 -1.09 -12.52 -16.83
C SER A 121 -1.49 -13.97 -16.54
N ASP A 122 -1.68 -14.79 -17.57
CA ASP A 122 -2.14 -16.17 -17.47
C ASP A 122 -1.02 -17.18 -17.15
N ASP A 123 0.26 -16.76 -17.19
CA ASP A 123 1.43 -17.61 -16.91
C ASP A 123 1.93 -17.52 -15.45
N ILE A 124 1.26 -16.76 -14.58
CA ILE A 124 1.66 -16.65 -13.17
C ILE A 124 1.04 -17.81 -12.37
N ASP A 125 1.80 -18.89 -12.19
CA ASP A 125 1.42 -19.98 -11.30
C ASP A 125 1.53 -19.54 -9.82
N LEU A 126 0.39 -19.11 -9.27
CA LEU A 126 0.23 -18.65 -7.88
C LEU A 126 0.50 -19.74 -6.83
N CYS A 127 0.60 -21.02 -7.24
CA CYS A 127 0.89 -22.11 -6.32
C CYS A 127 2.37 -22.22 -5.95
N ASP A 128 3.29 -21.67 -6.75
CA ASP A 128 4.73 -21.68 -6.47
C ASP A 128 5.14 -20.66 -5.39
N PHE A 129 4.32 -19.63 -5.14
CA PHE A 129 4.65 -18.60 -4.14
C PHE A 129 4.30 -19.01 -2.70
N ALA A 130 3.62 -20.15 -2.52
CA ALA A 130 3.12 -20.60 -1.23
C ALA A 130 4.02 -21.64 -0.53
N ASP A 131 5.27 -21.85 -0.99
CA ASP A 131 6.22 -22.74 -0.31
C ASP A 131 7.24 -21.95 0.52
N PHE A 132 6.86 -21.61 1.75
CA PHE A 132 7.76 -21.10 2.79
C PHE A 132 8.20 -22.24 3.73
N SER A 133 8.50 -23.42 3.19
CA SER A 133 9.02 -24.53 3.97
C SER A 133 10.53 -24.38 4.20
N ASP A 134 10.86 -23.87 5.40
CA ASP A 134 12.12 -23.89 6.20
C ASP A 134 13.47 -23.59 5.52
#